data_AF-A0A1B0CZ15-F1
#
_entry.id   AF-A0A1B0CZ15-F1
#
_cell.length_a   1.000
_cell.length_b   1.000
_cell.length_c   1.000
_cell.angle_alpha   90.00
_cell.angle_beta   90.00
_cell.angle_gamma   90.00
#
_symmetry.space_group_name_H-M   'P 1'
#
loop_
_entity.id
_entity.type
_entity.pdbx_description
1 polymer ?
#
loop_
_entity_poly.entity_id
_entity_poly.type
_entity_poly.pdbx_seq_one_letter_code
_entity_poly.pdbx_strand_id
1 'polypeptide(L)'
;MGISYVCTVKEDAFPLPLAHLNTAFETTPIFRIQKCINMKDLSTKNCCMIFVDVHARVYENWEAYCKENLLPECIIVAPKKGIFMGKINKIDEWEIDIEKFLSPAAQPTGRFAKYMDMTSTGLGLTASAVMIGTMFAPILAPAAGAAAVAGAVSGGWSILRSGQTLADRSQHEQSINMTDAGARSSWLGVAAGSLGFASGVAGKVLSSMATSGRTISPFLKITFTSLNASTLIVSGASTINGFIDVLFLNDDKPTAWQVAQLSASLFIFTHSVYNFQTANSLIRHIDIRDNLSVKQKRAFDKMAKETIRLNGESQGKADIIRSLRKVPDHKAYFRDMQKINKDLNSAKVKVSFGGDSEPLLNGQPSKAMPNEIRANLKAGSAATVFEGVAPHDPQL
;
A
#
# COMPACT_ATOMS: atom_id res chain seq x y z
N MET A 1 6.40 -3.35 45.40
CA MET A 1 6.36 -2.50 44.20
C MET A 1 7.02 -1.18 44.54
N GLY A 2 7.89 -0.66 43.67
CA GLY A 2 8.47 0.69 43.81
C GLY A 2 8.16 1.54 42.58
N ILE A 3 8.27 2.85 42.72
CA ILE A 3 8.15 3.78 41.60
C ILE A 3 9.52 4.44 41.45
N SER A 4 10.04 4.43 40.23
CA SER A 4 11.17 5.25 39.82
C SER A 4 10.66 6.33 38.88
N TYR A 5 11.33 7.48 38.85
CA TYR A 5 11.01 8.54 37.91
C TYR A 5 12.16 8.68 36.94
N VAL A 6 11.83 8.81 35.66
CA VAL A 6 12.80 9.21 34.63
C VAL A 6 12.49 10.64 34.20
N CYS A 7 13.54 11.41 33.95
CA CYS A 7 13.42 12.77 33.44
C CYS A 7 13.72 12.75 31.94
N THR A 8 12.82 13.28 31.13
CA THR A 8 13.00 13.45 29.69
C THR A 8 13.36 14.90 29.38
N VAL A 9 14.43 15.07 28.62
CA VAL A 9 14.97 16.37 28.22
C VAL A 9 14.98 16.42 26.70
N LYS A 10 14.54 17.54 26.11
CA LYS A 10 14.60 17.70 24.65
C LYS A 10 16.06 17.68 24.17
N GLU A 11 16.32 16.92 23.12
CA GLU A 11 17.68 16.67 22.64
C GLU A 11 18.34 17.92 22.04
N ASP A 12 17.55 18.77 21.36
CA ASP A 12 17.99 20.03 20.76
C ASP A 12 18.31 21.11 21.82
N ALA A 13 17.77 20.98 23.03
CA ALA A 13 17.93 21.95 24.09
C ALA A 13 19.24 21.77 24.87
N PHE A 14 19.85 20.58 24.90
CA PHE A 14 21.00 20.32 25.79
C PHE A 14 21.89 19.14 25.35
N PRO A 15 23.22 19.22 25.52
CA PRO A 15 24.11 18.10 25.21
C PRO A 15 23.96 16.93 26.21
N LEU A 16 23.97 15.69 25.69
CA LEU A 16 23.77 14.45 26.45
C LEU A 16 24.57 14.36 27.77
N PRO A 17 25.89 14.67 27.82
CA PRO A 17 26.66 14.55 29.05
C PRO A 17 26.18 15.48 30.17
N LEU A 18 25.56 16.61 29.82
CA LEU A 18 25.16 17.64 30.76
C LEU A 18 23.64 17.64 31.02
N ALA A 19 22.86 16.76 30.39
CA ALA A 19 21.38 16.77 30.45
C ALA A 19 20.77 16.84 31.86
N HIS A 20 21.43 16.27 32.87
CA HIS A 20 21.05 16.36 34.28
C HIS A 20 21.03 17.77 34.89
N LEU A 21 21.64 18.76 34.22
CA LEU A 21 21.64 20.17 34.63
C LEU A 21 20.48 20.96 34.03
N ASN A 22 19.71 20.36 33.11
CA ASN A 22 18.61 21.08 32.46
C ASN A 22 17.41 21.24 33.42
N THR A 23 16.87 22.45 33.48
CA THR A 23 15.71 22.80 34.31
C THR A 23 14.38 22.62 33.58
N ALA A 24 14.40 22.48 32.24
CA ALA A 24 13.24 22.17 31.42
C ALA A 24 13.22 20.67 31.10
N PHE A 25 12.54 19.90 31.96
CA PHE A 25 12.36 18.46 31.80
C PHE A 25 10.92 18.05 32.12
N GLU A 26 10.50 16.92 31.55
CA GLU A 26 9.27 16.24 31.93
C GLU A 26 9.61 14.98 32.72
N THR A 27 8.69 14.53 33.58
CA THR A 27 8.90 13.33 34.40
C THR A 27 7.89 12.25 34.04
N THR A 28 8.39 11.04 33.83
CA THR A 28 7.57 9.88 33.54
C THR A 28 7.82 8.82 34.62
N PRO A 29 6.79 8.34 35.32
CA PRO A 29 6.95 7.27 36.29
C PRO A 29 7.19 5.93 35.59
N ILE A 30 8.02 5.09 36.21
CA ILE A 30 8.20 3.68 35.85
C ILE A 30 8.04 2.83 37.09
N PHE A 31 7.13 1.87 37.02
CA PHE A 31 6.82 0.96 38.11
C PHE A 31 7.81 -0.20 38.07
N ARG A 32 8.52 -0.43 39.19
CA ARG A 32 9.38 -1.60 39.35
C ARG A 32 8.69 -2.64 40.22
N ILE A 33 8.68 -3.87 39.75
CA ILE A 33 8.06 -4.99 40.46
C ILE A 33 9.12 -6.06 40.66
N GLN A 34 9.22 -6.55 41.88
CA GLN A 34 10.15 -7.60 42.25
C GLN A 34 9.60 -8.95 41.77
N LYS A 35 10.36 -9.64 40.91
CA LYS A 35 9.97 -10.96 40.39
C LYS A 35 10.51 -12.10 41.26
N CYS A 36 11.71 -11.93 41.83
CA CYS A 36 12.33 -12.94 42.69
C CYS A 36 12.30 -12.50 44.16
N ILE A 37 11.59 -13.24 45.01
CA ILE A 37 11.67 -13.04 46.46
C ILE A 37 12.80 -13.93 46.99
N ASN A 38 13.91 -13.33 47.42
CA ASN A 38 14.88 -14.05 48.22
C ASN A 38 14.43 -13.98 49.68
N MET A 39 13.94 -15.09 50.24
CA MET A 39 13.45 -15.14 51.62
C MET A 39 14.52 -14.82 52.67
N LYS A 40 15.81 -14.80 52.28
CA LYS A 40 16.94 -14.50 53.17
C LYS A 40 17.45 -13.06 53.08
N ASP A 41 17.13 -12.34 52.02
CA ASP A 41 17.55 -10.94 51.81
C ASP A 41 16.46 -10.16 51.08
N LEU A 42 15.83 -9.22 51.81
CA LEU A 42 14.79 -8.32 51.30
C LEU A 42 15.38 -7.14 50.50
N SER A 43 16.70 -7.08 50.32
CA SER A 43 17.39 -6.04 49.56
C SER A 43 17.03 -6.08 48.07
N THR A 44 16.67 -4.92 47.53
CA THR A 44 16.35 -4.74 46.11
C THR A 44 17.58 -4.55 45.22
N LYS A 45 18.80 -4.51 45.78
CA LYS A 45 20.03 -4.13 45.05
C LYS A 45 20.49 -5.14 44.00
N ASN A 46 20.25 -6.44 44.25
CA ASN A 46 20.64 -7.55 43.36
C ASN A 46 19.44 -8.39 42.92
N CYS A 47 18.25 -7.78 42.89
CA CYS A 47 17.02 -8.50 42.66
C CYS A 47 16.61 -8.50 41.18
N CYS A 48 15.99 -9.59 40.72
CA CYS A 48 15.32 -9.63 39.42
C CYS A 48 14.08 -8.73 39.48
N MET A 49 14.15 -7.61 38.75
CA MET A 49 13.09 -6.61 38.65
C MET A 49 12.51 -6.62 37.25
N ILE A 50 11.18 -6.62 37.14
CA ILE A 50 10.48 -6.21 35.93
C ILE A 50 10.09 -4.75 36.06
N PHE A 51 9.99 -4.07 34.92
CA PHE A 51 9.60 -2.67 34.85
C PHE A 51 8.33 -2.53 34.03
N VAL A 52 7.44 -1.63 34.44
CA VAL A 52 6.20 -1.33 33.76
C VAL A 52 6.09 0.17 33.58
N ASP A 53 5.87 0.64 32.36
CA ASP A 53 5.72 2.06 32.07
C ASP A 53 4.26 2.54 32.14
N VAL A 54 4.05 3.82 31.85
CA VAL A 54 2.72 4.46 31.82
C VAL A 54 1.81 3.92 30.69
N HIS A 55 2.37 3.21 29.72
CA HIS A 55 1.63 2.57 28.63
C HIS A 55 1.34 1.09 28.90
N ALA A 56 1.52 0.65 30.14
CA ALA A 56 1.38 -0.74 30.57
C ALA A 56 2.27 -1.72 29.75
N ARG A 57 3.43 -1.25 29.27
CA ARG A 57 4.45 -2.12 28.66
C ARG A 57 5.29 -2.77 29.74
N VAL A 58 5.44 -4.08 29.66
CA VAL A 58 6.29 -4.84 30.57
C VAL A 58 7.68 -5.01 29.97
N TYR A 59 8.70 -4.74 30.78
CA TYR A 59 10.11 -4.93 30.46
C TYR A 59 10.70 -5.94 31.43
N GLU A 60 11.41 -6.93 30.87
CA GLU A 60 12.01 -8.00 31.67
C GLU A 60 13.07 -7.50 32.66
N ASN A 61 13.73 -6.38 32.33
CA ASN A 61 14.77 -5.74 33.12
C ASN A 61 14.95 -4.27 32.70
N TRP A 62 15.83 -3.56 33.41
CA TRP A 62 16.08 -2.14 33.17
C TRP A 62 16.72 -1.87 31.80
N GLU A 63 17.60 -2.75 31.33
CA GLU A 63 18.26 -2.58 30.03
C GLU A 63 17.27 -2.67 28.87
N ALA A 64 16.28 -3.58 28.97
CA ALA A 64 15.17 -3.66 28.03
C ALA A 64 14.38 -2.35 28.00
N TYR A 65 14.07 -1.76 29.17
CA TYR A 65 13.42 -0.44 29.21
C TYR A 65 14.26 0.64 28.50
N CYS A 66 15.56 0.71 28.74
CA CYS A 66 16.41 1.73 28.11
C CYS A 66 16.45 1.62 26.58
N LYS A 67 16.30 0.40 26.02
CA LYS A 67 16.39 0.12 24.58
C LYS A 67 15.06 0.08 23.85
N GLU A 68 13.95 -0.21 24.54
CA GLU A 68 12.67 -0.59 23.92
C GLU A 68 11.48 0.27 24.42
N ASN A 69 11.74 1.38 25.11
CA ASN A 69 10.69 2.33 25.49
C ASN A 69 10.10 3.10 24.29
N LEU A 70 8.87 3.58 24.47
CA LEU A 70 8.14 4.37 23.48
C LEU A 70 8.23 5.89 23.71
N LEU A 71 9.20 6.36 24.51
CA LEU A 71 9.33 7.78 24.77
C LEU A 71 9.67 8.53 23.45
N PRO A 72 9.18 9.78 23.29
CA PRO A 72 9.49 10.59 22.13
C PRO A 72 10.99 10.88 22.04
N GLU A 73 11.44 11.47 20.92
CA GLU A 73 12.83 11.88 20.72
C GLU A 73 13.32 12.81 21.85
N CYS A 74 14.04 12.22 22.81
CA CYS A 74 14.56 12.89 23.98
C CYS A 74 15.82 12.22 24.53
N ILE A 75 16.52 12.97 25.36
CA ILE A 75 17.54 12.48 26.28
C ILE A 75 16.84 12.07 27.58
N ILE A 76 17.13 10.86 28.04
CA ILE A 76 16.60 10.32 29.29
C ILE A 76 17.68 10.43 30.35
N VAL A 77 17.34 11.05 31.48
CA VAL A 77 18.13 11.08 32.70
C VAL A 77 17.38 10.24 33.73
N ALA A 78 17.99 9.13 34.15
CA ALA A 78 17.34 8.16 35.03
C ALA A 78 18.26 7.73 36.16
N PRO A 79 17.72 7.25 37.29
CA PRO A 79 18.53 6.58 38.31
C PRO A 79 19.20 5.35 37.73
N LYS A 80 20.45 5.09 38.10
CA LYS A 80 21.22 3.95 37.61
C LYS A 80 20.50 2.64 37.91
N LYS A 81 20.35 1.78 36.91
CA LYS A 81 19.56 0.52 37.00
C LYS A 81 18.07 0.73 37.34
N GLY A 82 17.54 1.94 37.19
CA GLY A 82 16.17 2.27 37.56
C GLY A 82 15.92 2.25 39.07
N ILE A 83 16.96 2.42 39.89
CA ILE A 83 16.87 2.43 41.35
C ILE A 83 17.54 3.70 41.86
N PHE A 84 16.81 4.49 42.66
CA PHE A 84 17.40 5.58 43.43
C PHE A 84 18.41 5.03 44.44
N MET A 85 19.67 4.95 44.01
CA MET A 85 20.83 4.66 44.84
C MET A 85 21.67 5.91 44.89
N GLY A 86 22.31 6.14 46.03
CA GLY A 86 23.11 7.33 46.23
C GLY A 86 24.00 7.22 47.43
N LYS A 87 24.80 8.26 47.64
CA LYS A 87 25.64 8.45 48.81
C LYS A 87 25.48 9.87 49.31
N ILE A 88 25.64 10.06 50.61
CA ILE A 88 25.74 11.40 51.18
C ILE A 88 27.10 11.97 50.76
N ASN A 89 27.07 13.16 50.17
CA ASN A 89 28.27 13.87 49.73
C ASN A 89 28.96 14.58 50.92
N LYS A 90 30.05 15.32 50.65
CA LYS A 90 30.82 16.03 51.70
C LYS A 90 30.09 17.22 52.32
N ILE A 91 28.91 17.58 51.81
CA ILE A 91 28.10 18.74 52.20
C ILE A 91 26.77 18.24 52.83
N ASP A 92 26.72 16.97 53.27
CA ASP A 92 25.53 16.32 53.84
C ASP A 92 24.30 16.25 52.91
N GLU A 93 24.49 16.36 51.59
CA GLU A 93 23.42 16.19 50.61
C GLU A 93 23.44 14.79 49.97
N TRP A 94 22.26 14.25 49.66
CA TRP A 94 22.13 12.95 49.00
C TRP A 94 22.40 13.05 47.49
N GLU A 95 23.53 12.52 47.04
CA GLU A 95 23.90 12.45 45.62
C GLU A 95 23.43 11.12 45.03
N ILE A 96 22.60 11.18 43.98
CA ILE A 96 22.01 10.02 43.31
C ILE A 96 22.90 9.55 42.16
N ASP A 97 23.13 8.24 42.07
CA ASP A 97 23.75 7.62 40.92
C ASP A 97 22.79 7.67 39.73
N ILE A 98 23.14 8.46 38.71
CA ILE A 98 22.33 8.63 37.48
C ILE A 98 23.00 8.00 36.26
N GLU A 99 22.18 7.69 35.26
CA GLU A 99 22.57 7.31 33.91
C GLU A 99 21.84 8.17 32.89
N LYS A 100 22.47 8.36 31.73
CA LYS A 100 22.03 9.26 30.67
C LYS A 100 22.10 8.50 29.36
N PHE A 101 21.00 8.45 28.63
CA PHE A 101 20.92 7.76 27.34
C PHE A 101 19.89 8.41 26.42
N LEU A 102 19.97 8.10 25.13
CA LEU A 102 18.98 8.53 24.14
C LEU A 102 17.80 7.56 24.14
N SER A 103 16.59 8.11 24.13
CA SER A 103 15.37 7.34 23.83
C SER A 103 15.52 6.57 22.50
N PRO A 104 14.88 5.41 22.34
CA PRO A 104 14.93 4.63 21.09
C PRO A 104 14.46 5.44 19.88
N ALA A 105 13.51 6.35 20.05
CA ALA A 105 13.07 7.27 19.01
C ALA A 105 14.18 8.24 18.56
N ALA A 106 15.04 8.70 19.47
CA ALA A 106 16.17 9.59 19.17
C ALA A 106 17.38 8.87 18.53
N GLN A 107 17.42 7.54 18.58
CA GLN A 107 18.49 6.77 17.96
C GLN A 107 18.40 6.80 16.42
N PRO A 108 19.51 6.56 15.69
CA PRO A 108 19.50 6.60 14.23
C PRO A 108 18.43 5.72 13.56
N THR A 109 18.15 4.54 14.13
CA THR A 109 17.10 3.63 13.67
C THR A 109 15.69 4.20 13.86
N GLY A 110 15.41 4.79 15.02
CA GLY A 110 14.15 5.47 15.31
C GLY A 110 13.90 6.67 14.39
N ARG A 111 14.93 7.49 14.17
CA ARG A 111 14.89 8.61 13.22
C ARG A 111 14.66 8.17 11.79
N PHE A 112 15.33 7.11 11.36
CA PHE A 112 15.11 6.53 10.02
C PHE A 112 13.67 6.05 9.85
N ALA A 113 13.11 5.35 10.85
CA ALA A 113 11.73 4.89 10.83
C ALA A 113 10.75 6.08 10.73
N LYS A 114 10.93 7.13 11.52
CA LYS A 114 10.11 8.36 11.46
C LYS A 114 10.20 9.05 10.10
N TYR A 115 11.39 9.13 9.52
CA TYR A 115 11.59 9.69 8.17
C TYR A 115 10.84 8.87 7.11
N MET A 116 10.91 7.54 7.22
CA MET A 116 10.18 6.62 6.34
C MET A 116 8.66 6.73 6.55
N ASP A 117 8.17 6.90 7.78
CA ASP A 117 6.75 7.13 8.06
C ASP A 117 6.27 8.43 7.38
N MET A 118 7.03 9.52 7.50
CA MET A 118 6.69 10.81 6.88
C MET A 118 6.72 10.74 5.34
N THR A 119 7.75 10.11 4.78
CA THR A 119 7.89 9.92 3.33
C THR A 119 6.79 9.02 2.78
N SER A 120 6.51 7.89 3.45
CA SER A 120 5.45 6.95 3.07
C SER A 120 4.07 7.59 3.16
N THR A 121 3.86 8.51 4.12
CA THR A 121 2.64 9.31 4.20
C THR A 121 2.44 10.14 2.93
N GLY A 122 3.46 10.90 2.53
CA GLY A 122 3.39 11.75 1.34
C GLY A 122 3.17 10.94 0.07
N LEU A 123 3.89 9.82 -0.10
CA LEU A 123 3.72 8.92 -1.24
C LEU A 123 2.33 8.27 -1.28
N GLY A 124 1.84 7.78 -0.14
CA GLY A 124 0.53 7.13 -0.05
C GLY A 124 -0.63 8.08 -0.37
N LEU A 125 -0.60 9.32 0.16
CA LEU A 125 -1.64 10.32 -0.09
C LEU A 125 -1.64 10.78 -1.54
N THR A 126 -0.47 11.08 -2.10
CA THR A 126 -0.35 11.51 -3.50
C THR A 126 -0.75 10.40 -4.47
N ALA A 127 -0.32 9.16 -4.23
CA ALA A 127 -0.74 8.01 -5.01
C ALA A 127 -2.26 7.79 -4.92
N SER A 128 -2.85 7.89 -3.73
CA SER A 128 -4.30 7.78 -3.52
C SER A 128 -5.06 8.83 -4.33
N ALA A 129 -4.60 10.09 -4.29
CA ALA A 129 -5.23 11.19 -5.02
C ALA A 129 -5.21 10.96 -6.53
N VAL A 130 -4.09 10.48 -7.08
CA VAL A 130 -3.99 10.11 -8.51
C VAL A 130 -4.97 8.97 -8.84
N MET A 131 -5.00 7.92 -8.02
CA MET A 131 -5.89 6.76 -8.24
C MET A 131 -7.37 7.18 -8.20
N ILE A 132 -7.78 7.99 -7.23
CA ILE A 132 -9.13 8.58 -7.19
C ILE A 132 -9.37 9.42 -8.45
N GLY A 133 -8.44 10.29 -8.83
CA GLY A 133 -8.54 11.11 -10.03
C GLY A 133 -8.78 10.28 -11.30
N THR A 134 -8.09 9.14 -11.44
CA THR A 134 -8.26 8.23 -12.59
C THR A 134 -9.65 7.62 -12.69
N MET A 135 -10.38 7.50 -11.58
CA MET A 135 -11.75 6.99 -11.57
C MET A 135 -12.75 7.97 -12.18
N PHE A 136 -12.48 9.27 -12.08
CA PHE A 136 -13.36 10.34 -12.57
C PHE A 136 -12.87 10.96 -13.88
N ALA A 137 -11.58 10.89 -14.17
CA ALA A 137 -10.95 11.49 -15.33
C ALA A 137 -10.08 10.45 -16.06
N PRO A 138 -10.60 9.81 -17.13
CA PRO A 138 -9.87 8.80 -17.89
C PRO A 138 -8.52 9.30 -18.45
N ILE A 139 -8.37 10.61 -18.68
CA ILE A 139 -7.11 11.22 -19.13
C ILE A 139 -5.96 11.03 -18.14
N LEU A 140 -6.25 10.75 -16.86
CA LEU A 140 -5.25 10.49 -15.82
C LEU A 140 -4.82 9.02 -15.74
N ALA A 141 -5.47 8.11 -16.47
CA ALA A 141 -5.14 6.68 -16.45
C ALA A 141 -3.66 6.32 -16.77
N PRO A 142 -2.94 7.05 -17.65
CA PRO A 142 -1.50 6.83 -17.84
C PRO A 142 -0.67 7.01 -16.56
N ALA A 143 -1.10 7.89 -15.64
CA ALA A 143 -0.41 8.14 -14.38
C ALA A 143 -0.68 7.06 -13.30
N ALA A 144 -1.72 6.24 -13.46
CA ALA A 144 -2.10 5.21 -12.48
C ALA A 144 -0.98 4.19 -12.21
N GLY A 145 -0.19 3.85 -13.23
CA GLY A 145 0.93 2.91 -13.08
C GLY A 145 2.02 3.44 -12.13
N ALA A 146 2.38 4.72 -12.27
CA ALA A 146 3.35 5.37 -11.40
C ALA A 146 2.81 5.51 -9.97
N ALA A 147 1.54 5.90 -9.82
CA ALA A 147 0.87 5.97 -8.52
C ALA A 147 0.82 4.60 -7.82
N ALA A 148 0.52 3.53 -8.56
CA ALA A 148 0.51 2.18 -8.02
C ALA A 148 1.90 1.75 -7.50
N VAL A 149 2.98 2.07 -8.22
CA VAL A 149 4.35 1.77 -7.76
C VAL A 149 4.71 2.59 -6.52
N ALA A 150 4.47 3.90 -6.53
CA ALA A 150 4.78 4.79 -5.41
C ALA A 150 4.02 4.39 -4.14
N GLY A 151 2.72 4.13 -4.27
CA GLY A 151 1.91 3.70 -3.14
C GLY A 151 2.21 2.28 -2.69
N ALA A 152 2.68 1.37 -3.56
CA ALA A 152 3.12 0.03 -3.15
C ALA A 152 4.32 0.09 -2.19
N VAL A 153 5.21 1.07 -2.34
CA VAL A 153 6.30 1.31 -1.38
C VAL A 153 5.73 1.72 -0.01
N SER A 154 4.78 2.65 0.01
CA SER A 154 4.10 3.09 1.23
C SER A 154 3.34 1.94 1.91
N GLY A 155 2.56 1.17 1.14
CA GLY A 155 1.87 -0.02 1.64
C GLY A 155 2.82 -1.09 2.16
N GLY A 156 3.94 -1.34 1.47
CA GLY A 156 4.98 -2.27 1.90
C GLY A 156 5.61 -1.85 3.24
N TRP A 157 5.97 -0.58 3.40
CA TRP A 157 6.47 -0.04 4.66
C TRP A 157 5.43 -0.19 5.79
N SER A 158 4.16 0.14 5.51
CA SER A 158 3.07 0.00 6.48
C SER A 158 2.86 -1.44 6.94
N ILE A 159 3.01 -2.45 6.07
CA ILE A 159 2.91 -3.87 6.45
C ILE A 159 4.03 -4.23 7.43
N LEU A 160 5.27 -3.89 7.08
CA LEU A 160 6.43 -4.18 7.92
C LEU A 160 6.30 -3.52 9.29
N ARG A 161 5.93 -2.24 9.31
CA ARG A 161 5.79 -1.47 10.55
C ARG A 161 4.63 -1.97 11.41
N SER A 162 3.48 -2.29 10.81
CA SER A 162 2.34 -2.89 11.53
C SER A 162 2.70 -4.26 12.14
N GLY A 163 3.45 -5.08 11.40
CA GLY A 163 3.94 -6.37 11.90
C GLY A 163 4.93 -6.21 13.06
N GLN A 164 5.85 -5.26 12.96
CA GLN A 164 6.76 -4.90 14.06
C GLN A 164 5.98 -4.42 15.29
N THR A 165 4.98 -3.57 15.13
CA THR A 165 4.13 -3.10 16.24
C THR A 165 3.40 -4.25 16.92
N LEU A 166 2.87 -5.24 16.17
CA LEU A 166 2.23 -6.41 16.78
C LEU A 166 3.24 -7.29 17.55
N ALA A 167 4.41 -7.52 16.97
CA ALA A 167 5.47 -8.29 17.62
C ALA A 167 5.97 -7.60 18.90
N ASP A 168 6.23 -6.29 18.82
CA ASP A 168 6.61 -5.43 19.93
C ASP A 168 5.56 -5.45 21.05
N ARG A 169 4.28 -5.27 20.72
CA ARG A 169 3.18 -5.39 21.70
C ARG A 169 3.15 -6.76 22.37
N SER A 170 3.32 -7.83 21.58
CA SER A 170 3.37 -9.19 22.11
C SER A 170 4.55 -9.41 23.06
N GLN A 171 5.72 -8.83 22.75
CA GLN A 171 6.93 -8.93 23.57
C GLN A 171 6.77 -8.19 24.90
N HIS A 172 6.02 -7.08 24.91
CA HIS A 172 5.82 -6.23 26.07
C HIS A 172 4.52 -6.51 26.84
N GLU A 173 3.95 -7.70 26.69
CA GLU A 173 2.70 -8.14 27.35
C GLU A 173 1.49 -7.21 27.12
N GLN A 174 1.51 -6.43 26.03
CA GLN A 174 0.39 -5.60 25.63
C GLN A 174 -0.63 -6.42 24.83
N SER A 175 -1.89 -6.00 24.87
CA SER A 175 -2.96 -6.66 24.11
C SER A 175 -2.63 -6.63 22.62
N ILE A 176 -2.60 -7.81 21.98
CA ILE A 176 -2.59 -7.98 20.52
C ILE A 176 -3.98 -8.33 19.97
N ASN A 177 -5.01 -8.18 20.81
CA ASN A 177 -6.37 -8.58 20.50
C ASN A 177 -7.05 -7.55 19.60
N MET A 178 -7.96 -7.98 18.72
CA MET A 178 -8.64 -7.05 17.78
C MET A 178 -9.61 -6.06 18.47
N THR A 179 -9.88 -6.24 19.75
CA THR A 179 -10.66 -5.29 20.56
C THR A 179 -9.85 -4.06 20.95
N ASP A 180 -8.53 -4.20 21.10
CA ASP A 180 -7.61 -3.07 21.34
C ASP A 180 -7.41 -2.27 20.05
N ALA A 181 -7.58 -0.95 20.11
CA ALA A 181 -7.53 -0.10 18.93
C ALA A 181 -6.15 -0.12 18.24
N GLY A 182 -5.07 -0.07 19.01
CA GLY A 182 -3.70 -0.10 18.47
C GLY A 182 -3.35 -1.42 17.81
N ALA A 183 -3.73 -2.55 18.42
CA ALA A 183 -3.53 -3.87 17.84
C ALA A 183 -4.44 -4.13 16.63
N ARG A 184 -5.71 -3.73 16.71
CA ARG A 184 -6.68 -3.86 15.61
C ARG A 184 -6.19 -3.11 14.37
N SER A 185 -5.74 -1.87 14.53
CA SER A 185 -5.24 -1.07 13.42
C SER A 185 -4.06 -1.76 12.73
N SER A 186 -3.10 -2.28 13.50
CA SER A 186 -1.96 -3.02 12.95
C SER A 186 -2.37 -4.34 12.28
N TRP A 187 -3.32 -5.10 12.84
CA TRP A 187 -3.86 -6.31 12.19
C TRP A 187 -4.54 -6.00 10.87
N LEU A 188 -5.38 -4.95 10.83
CA LEU A 188 -6.02 -4.49 9.60
C LEU A 188 -4.99 -3.99 8.59
N GLY A 189 -3.93 -3.31 9.03
CA GLY A 189 -2.81 -2.87 8.19
C GLY A 189 -2.10 -4.05 7.53
N VAL A 190 -1.72 -5.08 8.30
CA VAL A 190 -1.08 -6.30 7.77
C VAL A 190 -2.01 -7.04 6.82
N ALA A 191 -3.27 -7.25 7.21
CA ALA A 191 -4.24 -7.99 6.40
C ALA A 191 -4.55 -7.26 5.08
N ALA A 192 -4.90 -5.97 5.15
CA ALA A 192 -5.21 -5.16 3.98
C ALA A 192 -3.99 -5.04 3.05
N GLY A 193 -2.81 -4.76 3.61
CA GLY A 193 -1.59 -4.62 2.82
C GLY A 193 -1.19 -5.91 2.12
N SER A 194 -1.24 -7.05 2.81
CA SER A 194 -0.89 -8.36 2.24
C SER A 194 -1.87 -8.76 1.13
N LEU A 195 -3.17 -8.62 1.38
CA LEU A 195 -4.22 -8.88 0.39
C LEU A 195 -4.12 -7.92 -0.81
N GLY A 196 -3.83 -6.64 -0.56
CA GLY A 196 -3.61 -5.63 -1.59
C GLY A 196 -2.45 -5.99 -2.50
N PHE A 197 -1.31 -6.38 -1.91
CA PHE A 197 -0.13 -6.81 -2.65
C PHE A 197 -0.42 -8.08 -3.48
N ALA A 198 -1.03 -9.10 -2.86
CA ALA A 198 -1.42 -10.33 -3.55
C ALA A 198 -2.38 -10.05 -4.72
N SER A 199 -3.35 -9.17 -4.53
CA SER A 199 -4.32 -8.77 -5.57
C SER A 199 -3.62 -8.05 -6.74
N GLY A 200 -2.68 -7.15 -6.44
CA GLY A 200 -1.89 -6.45 -7.46
C GLY A 200 -1.04 -7.41 -8.31
N VAL A 201 -0.35 -8.36 -7.66
CA VAL A 201 0.44 -9.39 -8.36
C VAL A 201 -0.46 -10.30 -9.20
N ALA A 202 -1.55 -10.81 -8.63
CA ALA A 202 -2.50 -11.65 -9.34
C ALA A 202 -3.13 -10.91 -10.54
N GLY A 203 -3.37 -9.60 -10.42
CA GLY A 203 -3.88 -8.77 -11.52
C GLY A 203 -2.91 -8.66 -12.70
N LYS A 204 -1.60 -8.59 -12.45
CA LYS A 204 -0.58 -8.64 -13.51
C LYS A 204 -0.55 -10.00 -14.20
N VAL A 205 -0.67 -11.09 -13.45
CA VAL A 205 -0.74 -12.45 -14.02
C VAL A 205 -2.00 -12.62 -14.87
N LEU A 206 -3.17 -12.23 -14.34
CA LEU A 206 -4.42 -12.31 -15.08
C LEU A 206 -4.37 -11.46 -16.35
N SER A 207 -3.81 -10.25 -16.26
CA SER A 207 -3.55 -9.37 -17.41
C SER A 207 -2.75 -10.10 -18.48
N SER A 208 -1.58 -10.64 -18.12
CA SER A 208 -0.71 -11.35 -19.05
C SER A 208 -1.42 -12.54 -19.71
N MET A 209 -2.23 -13.29 -18.96
CA MET A 209 -3.02 -14.38 -19.51
C MET A 209 -4.08 -13.89 -20.51
N ALA A 210 -4.79 -12.82 -20.16
CA ALA A 210 -5.80 -12.23 -21.03
C ALA A 210 -5.20 -11.69 -22.34
N THR A 211 -4.05 -11.01 -22.27
CA THR A 211 -3.37 -10.43 -23.44
C THR A 211 -2.67 -11.47 -24.30
N SER A 212 -2.18 -12.55 -23.68
CA SER A 212 -1.63 -13.71 -24.39
C SER A 212 -2.71 -14.61 -25.00
N GLY A 213 -3.98 -14.31 -24.77
CA GLY A 213 -5.09 -15.11 -25.29
C GLY A 213 -5.16 -16.52 -24.69
N ARG A 214 -4.67 -16.70 -23.47
CA ARG A 214 -4.80 -17.98 -22.74
C ARG A 214 -6.23 -18.12 -22.23
N THR A 215 -6.81 -19.31 -22.40
CA THR A 215 -8.10 -19.63 -21.78
C THR A 215 -7.92 -19.68 -20.26
N ILE A 216 -8.79 -18.99 -19.54
CA ILE A 216 -8.72 -18.90 -18.08
C ILE A 216 -9.83 -19.75 -17.50
N SER A 217 -9.49 -20.65 -16.57
CA SER A 217 -10.48 -21.52 -15.94
C SER A 217 -11.51 -20.71 -15.15
N PRO A 218 -12.78 -21.17 -15.06
CA PRO A 218 -13.79 -20.53 -14.22
C PRO A 218 -13.35 -20.39 -12.76
N PHE A 219 -12.66 -21.40 -12.23
CA PHE A 219 -12.09 -21.37 -10.88
C PHE A 219 -11.13 -20.18 -10.70
N LEU A 220 -10.22 -19.93 -11.64
CA LEU A 220 -9.27 -18.83 -11.53
C LEU A 220 -9.95 -17.46 -11.61
N LYS A 221 -11.03 -17.33 -12.40
CA LYS A 221 -11.87 -16.12 -12.46
C LYS A 221 -12.58 -15.85 -11.13
N ILE A 222 -13.16 -16.90 -10.52
CA ILE A 222 -13.82 -16.81 -9.22
C ILE A 222 -12.82 -16.42 -8.14
N THR A 223 -11.66 -17.09 -8.07
CA THR A 223 -10.60 -16.80 -7.10
C THR A 223 -10.10 -15.37 -7.21
N PHE A 224 -9.92 -14.85 -8.43
CA PHE A 224 -9.47 -13.47 -8.59
C PHE A 224 -10.54 -12.46 -8.18
N THR A 225 -11.81 -12.73 -8.48
CA THR A 225 -12.92 -11.87 -8.07
C THR A 225 -13.08 -11.87 -6.55
N SER A 226 -13.00 -13.04 -5.91
CA SER A 226 -13.10 -13.16 -4.45
C SER A 226 -11.91 -12.51 -3.75
N LEU A 227 -10.70 -12.64 -4.29
CA LEU A 227 -9.51 -11.97 -3.78
C LEU A 227 -9.70 -10.44 -3.81
N ASN A 228 -10.06 -9.86 -4.96
CA ASN A 228 -10.24 -8.40 -5.06
C ASN A 228 -11.43 -7.91 -4.21
N ALA A 229 -12.52 -8.67 -4.10
CA ALA A 229 -13.63 -8.34 -3.21
C ALA A 229 -13.22 -8.35 -1.74
N SER A 230 -12.45 -9.37 -1.32
CA SER A 230 -11.93 -9.49 0.05
C SER A 230 -10.99 -8.34 0.38
N THR A 231 -10.06 -8.02 -0.52
CA THR A 231 -9.16 -6.87 -0.40
C THR A 231 -9.95 -5.57 -0.27
N LEU A 232 -11.01 -5.37 -1.06
CA LEU A 232 -11.83 -4.16 -1.00
C LEU A 232 -12.52 -4.01 0.35
N ILE A 233 -13.10 -5.09 0.87
CA ILE A 233 -13.79 -5.10 2.17
C ILE A 233 -12.80 -4.82 3.31
N VAL A 234 -11.68 -5.55 3.35
CA VAL A 234 -10.68 -5.43 4.42
C VAL A 234 -9.99 -4.06 4.38
N SER A 235 -9.61 -3.58 3.20
CA SER A 235 -9.03 -2.25 3.05
C SER A 235 -10.01 -1.13 3.39
N GLY A 236 -11.29 -1.25 3.02
CA GLY A 236 -12.33 -0.31 3.42
C GLY A 236 -12.50 -0.25 4.94
N ALA A 237 -12.56 -1.41 5.61
CA ALA A 237 -12.61 -1.47 7.07
C ALA A 237 -11.35 -0.86 7.73
N SER A 238 -10.17 -1.12 7.16
CA SER A 238 -8.91 -0.54 7.62
C SER A 238 -8.89 0.99 7.49
N THR A 239 -9.34 1.53 6.36
CA THR A 239 -9.45 2.98 6.14
C THR A 239 -10.44 3.62 7.10
N ILE A 240 -11.62 3.02 7.31
CA ILE A 240 -12.61 3.52 8.26
C ILE A 240 -12.04 3.51 9.69
N ASN A 241 -11.39 2.41 10.10
CA ASN A 241 -10.75 2.33 11.41
C ASN A 241 -9.70 3.43 11.58
N GLY A 242 -8.85 3.66 10.57
CA GLY A 242 -7.85 4.73 10.60
C GLY A 242 -8.45 6.13 10.72
N PHE A 243 -9.58 6.40 10.05
CA PHE A 243 -10.29 7.67 10.21
C PHE A 243 -10.88 7.83 11.61
N ILE A 244 -11.46 6.76 12.18
CA ILE A 244 -11.98 6.78 13.55
C ILE A 244 -10.86 7.06 14.55
N ASP A 245 -9.73 6.36 14.42
CA ASP A 245 -8.57 6.50 15.30
C ASP A 245 -7.97 7.92 15.21
N VAL A 246 -7.85 8.50 14.01
CA VAL A 246 -7.21 9.81 13.80
C VAL A 246 -8.14 11.00 14.08
N LEU A 247 -9.43 10.92 13.73
CA LEU A 247 -10.34 12.07 13.75
C LEU A 247 -11.28 12.10 14.97
N PHE A 248 -11.54 10.96 15.61
CA PHE A 248 -12.62 10.84 16.61
C PHE A 248 -12.18 10.30 17.97
N LEU A 249 -11.04 9.59 18.04
CA LEU A 249 -10.59 8.96 19.29
C LEU A 249 -9.33 9.59 19.91
N ASN A 250 -8.57 10.39 19.16
CA ASN A 250 -7.42 11.12 19.70
C ASN A 250 -7.81 12.58 19.99
N ASP A 251 -7.92 12.93 21.27
CA ASP A 251 -7.99 14.34 21.71
C ASP A 251 -6.63 15.05 21.52
N ASP A 252 -5.55 14.28 21.39
CA ASP A 252 -4.19 14.74 21.09
C ASP A 252 -3.91 14.79 19.58
N LYS A 253 -2.84 15.51 19.20
CA LYS A 253 -2.39 15.55 17.80
C LYS A 253 -2.03 14.13 17.32
N PRO A 254 -2.53 13.70 16.15
CA PRO A 254 -2.22 12.38 15.62
C PRO A 254 -0.72 12.21 15.40
N THR A 255 -0.20 11.05 15.78
CA THR A 255 1.22 10.72 15.59
C THR A 255 1.54 10.54 14.11
N ALA A 256 2.80 10.79 13.71
CA ALA A 256 3.26 10.62 12.33
C ALA A 256 2.99 9.20 11.80
N TRP A 257 3.12 8.18 12.67
CA TRP A 257 2.80 6.80 12.35
C TRP A 257 1.31 6.59 12.06
N GLN A 258 0.41 7.11 12.90
CA GLN A 258 -1.04 6.97 12.67
C GLN A 258 -1.47 7.61 11.33
N VAL A 259 -0.87 8.76 10.99
CA VAL A 259 -1.12 9.41 9.69
C VAL A 259 -0.53 8.60 8.54
N ALA A 260 0.66 8.02 8.70
CA ALA A 260 1.27 7.12 7.71
C ALA A 260 0.42 5.87 7.46
N GLN A 261 -0.11 5.26 8.52
CA GLN A 261 -0.97 4.10 8.45
C GLN A 261 -2.31 4.43 7.76
N LEU A 262 -2.93 5.57 8.09
CA LEU A 262 -4.13 6.03 7.40
C LEU A 262 -3.86 6.29 5.90
N SER A 263 -2.73 6.93 5.59
CA SER A 263 -2.30 7.17 4.20
C SER A 263 -2.11 5.87 3.42
N ALA A 264 -1.42 4.89 4.01
CA ALA A 264 -1.25 3.57 3.41
C ALA A 264 -2.59 2.85 3.24
N SER A 265 -3.48 2.88 4.24
CA SER A 265 -4.82 2.29 4.14
C SER A 265 -5.66 2.96 3.05
N LEU A 266 -5.62 4.28 2.93
CA LEU A 266 -6.31 5.02 1.86
C LEU A 266 -5.77 4.62 0.48
N PHE A 267 -4.46 4.46 0.34
CA PHE A 267 -3.86 3.99 -0.90
C PHE A 267 -4.29 2.56 -1.22
N ILE A 268 -4.17 1.63 -0.26
CA ILE A 268 -4.56 0.23 -0.46
C ILE A 268 -6.04 0.14 -0.84
N PHE A 269 -6.91 0.93 -0.20
CA PHE A 269 -8.33 0.99 -0.54
C PHE A 269 -8.58 1.50 -1.95
N THR A 270 -8.03 2.66 -2.31
CA THR A 270 -8.21 3.25 -3.65
C THR A 270 -7.61 2.35 -4.74
N HIS A 271 -6.44 1.76 -4.48
CA HIS A 271 -5.85 0.73 -5.33
C HIS A 271 -6.75 -0.50 -5.44
N SER A 272 -7.38 -0.95 -4.34
CA SER A 272 -8.29 -2.09 -4.35
C SER A 272 -9.54 -1.81 -5.19
N VAL A 273 -10.10 -0.59 -5.13
CA VAL A 273 -11.22 -0.19 -5.99
C VAL A 273 -10.81 -0.24 -7.46
N TYR A 274 -9.67 0.38 -7.80
CA TYR A 274 -9.14 0.35 -9.17
C TYR A 274 -8.86 -1.08 -9.66
N ASN A 275 -8.26 -1.92 -8.82
CA ASN A 275 -8.00 -3.32 -9.13
C ASN A 275 -9.29 -4.11 -9.33
N PHE A 276 -10.30 -3.93 -8.47
CA PHE A 276 -11.58 -4.61 -8.61
C PHE A 276 -12.29 -4.24 -9.92
N GLN A 277 -12.29 -2.96 -10.29
CA GLN A 277 -12.83 -2.50 -11.57
C GLN A 277 -12.06 -3.10 -12.76
N THR A 278 -10.72 -3.01 -12.72
CA THR A 278 -9.84 -3.56 -13.75
C THR A 278 -10.03 -5.08 -13.89
N ALA A 279 -10.15 -5.78 -12.76
CA ALA A 279 -10.35 -7.22 -12.66
C ALA A 279 -11.63 -7.67 -13.33
N ASN A 280 -12.76 -7.09 -12.92
CA ASN A 280 -14.06 -7.42 -13.46
C ASN A 280 -14.10 -7.17 -14.97
N SER A 281 -13.44 -6.11 -15.40
CA SER A 281 -13.39 -5.75 -16.79
C SER A 281 -12.51 -6.67 -17.64
N LEU A 282 -11.39 -7.13 -17.08
CA LEU A 282 -10.53 -8.13 -17.72
C LEU A 282 -11.22 -9.49 -17.83
N ILE A 283 -11.94 -9.91 -16.79
CA ILE A 283 -12.73 -11.14 -16.81
C ILE A 283 -13.79 -11.09 -17.91
N ARG A 284 -14.50 -9.96 -18.04
CA ARG A 284 -15.47 -9.75 -19.13
C ARG A 284 -14.82 -9.87 -20.51
N HIS A 285 -13.59 -9.39 -20.69
CA HIS A 285 -12.86 -9.58 -21.95
C HIS A 285 -12.59 -11.04 -22.27
N ILE A 286 -12.13 -11.78 -21.26
CA ILE A 286 -11.83 -13.19 -21.40
C ILE A 286 -13.11 -13.95 -21.78
N ASP A 287 -14.25 -13.64 -21.14
CA ASP A 287 -15.54 -14.27 -21.46
C ASP A 287 -16.00 -13.97 -22.89
N ILE A 288 -15.88 -12.72 -23.34
CA ILE A 288 -16.20 -12.33 -24.72
C ILE A 288 -15.31 -13.13 -25.68
N ARG A 289 -14.00 -13.13 -25.45
CA ARG A 289 -13.02 -13.82 -26.27
C ARG A 289 -13.28 -15.33 -26.32
N ASP A 290 -13.59 -15.95 -25.18
CA ASP A 290 -13.80 -17.39 -25.07
C ASP A 290 -15.00 -17.84 -25.91
N ASN A 291 -16.02 -16.99 -26.04
CA ASN A 291 -17.21 -17.19 -26.86
C ASN A 291 -17.01 -16.97 -28.37
N LEU A 292 -15.84 -16.50 -28.81
CA LEU A 292 -15.51 -16.34 -30.24
C LEU A 292 -14.98 -17.66 -30.85
N SER A 293 -15.17 -17.85 -32.16
CA SER A 293 -14.51 -18.94 -32.90
C SER A 293 -13.00 -18.73 -32.99
N VAL A 294 -12.22 -19.78 -33.26
CA VAL A 294 -10.74 -19.74 -33.33
C VAL A 294 -10.22 -18.62 -34.24
N LYS A 295 -10.86 -18.40 -35.40
CA LYS A 295 -10.43 -17.37 -36.35
C LYS A 295 -10.81 -15.96 -35.89
N GLN A 296 -11.95 -15.79 -35.22
CA GLN A 296 -12.35 -14.53 -34.58
C GLN A 296 -11.45 -14.20 -33.39
N LYS A 297 -11.06 -15.20 -32.57
CA LYS A 297 -10.10 -15.02 -31.47
C LYS A 297 -8.78 -14.44 -31.98
N ARG A 298 -8.26 -14.92 -33.12
CA ARG A 298 -7.04 -14.35 -33.72
C ARG A 298 -7.18 -12.87 -34.13
N ALA A 299 -8.36 -12.46 -34.62
CA ALA A 299 -8.62 -11.07 -34.96
C ALA A 299 -8.69 -10.19 -33.69
N PHE A 300 -9.38 -10.68 -32.66
CA PHE A 300 -9.42 -10.07 -31.33
C PHE A 300 -8.01 -9.90 -30.75
N ASP A 301 -7.21 -10.96 -30.71
CA ASP A 301 -5.87 -10.98 -30.10
C ASP A 301 -4.93 -9.98 -30.78
N LYS A 302 -5.01 -9.86 -32.12
CA LYS A 302 -4.25 -8.86 -32.88
C LYS A 302 -4.64 -7.44 -32.46
N MET A 303 -5.93 -7.13 -32.41
CA MET A 303 -6.40 -5.81 -32.00
C MET A 303 -6.03 -5.48 -30.56
N ALA A 304 -6.21 -6.42 -29.63
CA ALA A 304 -5.90 -6.22 -28.23
C ALA A 304 -4.40 -5.95 -28.03
N LYS A 305 -3.53 -6.73 -28.70
CA LYS A 305 -2.08 -6.53 -28.64
C LYS A 305 -1.67 -5.17 -29.19
N GLU A 306 -2.25 -4.74 -30.30
CA GLU A 306 -1.96 -3.44 -30.90
C GLU A 306 -2.44 -2.27 -30.03
N THR A 307 -3.59 -2.42 -29.38
CA THR A 307 -4.13 -1.38 -28.48
C THR A 307 -3.25 -1.19 -27.26
N ILE A 308 -2.76 -2.28 -26.67
CA ILE A 308 -1.85 -2.23 -25.53
C ILE A 308 -0.47 -1.70 -25.95
N ARG A 309 -0.03 -1.98 -27.18
CA ARG A 309 1.19 -1.36 -27.73
C ARG A 309 1.05 0.16 -27.76
N LEU A 310 -0.01 0.68 -28.37
CA LEU A 310 -0.22 2.11 -28.59
C LEU A 310 -0.49 2.90 -27.29
N ASN A 311 -1.33 2.34 -26.41
CA ASN A 311 -1.85 3.09 -25.26
C ASN A 311 -1.22 2.64 -23.94
N GLY A 312 -0.32 1.66 -23.96
CA GLY A 312 0.23 1.04 -22.76
C GLY A 312 -0.77 0.14 -22.02
N GLU A 313 -0.30 -0.49 -20.96
CA GLU A 313 -1.02 -1.60 -20.33
C GLU A 313 -2.31 -1.18 -19.61
N SER A 314 -2.36 -0.01 -18.96
CA SER A 314 -3.58 0.47 -18.28
C SER A 314 -4.60 1.03 -19.27
N GLN A 315 -4.22 2.05 -20.05
CA GLN A 315 -5.13 2.72 -20.97
C GLN A 315 -5.55 1.80 -22.12
N GLY A 316 -4.64 1.00 -22.66
CA GLY A 316 -4.99 0.04 -23.71
C GLY A 316 -6.04 -0.98 -23.26
N LYS A 317 -5.97 -1.46 -22.02
CA LYS A 317 -7.04 -2.30 -21.45
C LYS A 317 -8.35 -1.53 -21.34
N ALA A 318 -8.33 -0.31 -20.80
CA ALA A 318 -9.53 0.53 -20.68
C ALA A 318 -10.22 0.78 -22.04
N ASP A 319 -9.44 0.98 -23.10
CA ASP A 319 -9.99 1.21 -24.44
C ASP A 319 -10.56 -0.06 -25.07
N ILE A 320 -9.91 -1.23 -24.90
CA ILE A 320 -10.49 -2.53 -25.29
C ILE A 320 -11.86 -2.70 -24.62
N ILE A 321 -11.97 -2.39 -23.31
CA ILE A 321 -13.22 -2.51 -22.54
C ILE A 321 -14.30 -1.61 -23.12
N ARG A 322 -13.97 -0.33 -23.28
CA ARG A 322 -14.93 0.69 -23.69
C ARG A 322 -15.45 0.38 -25.10
N SER A 323 -14.57 -0.03 -26.00
CA SER A 323 -14.94 -0.49 -27.33
C SER A 323 -15.87 -1.71 -27.28
N LEU A 324 -15.50 -2.77 -26.57
CA LEU A 324 -16.30 -3.99 -26.50
C LEU A 324 -17.67 -3.77 -25.86
N ARG A 325 -17.80 -2.84 -24.91
CA ARG A 325 -19.08 -2.47 -24.31
C ARG A 325 -20.02 -1.81 -25.33
N LYS A 326 -19.48 -1.06 -26.29
CA LYS A 326 -20.23 -0.35 -27.33
C LYS A 326 -20.53 -1.22 -28.56
N VAL A 327 -19.87 -2.37 -28.71
CA VAL A 327 -20.17 -3.32 -29.78
C VAL A 327 -21.38 -4.18 -29.41
N PRO A 328 -22.50 -4.16 -30.18
CA PRO A 328 -23.72 -4.89 -29.85
C PRO A 328 -23.59 -6.41 -30.03
N ASP A 329 -22.94 -6.85 -31.11
CA ASP A 329 -22.71 -8.26 -31.42
C ASP A 329 -21.22 -8.51 -31.66
N HIS A 330 -20.54 -9.05 -30.64
CA HIS A 330 -19.13 -9.37 -30.70
C HIS A 330 -18.82 -10.43 -31.78
N LYS A 331 -19.69 -11.42 -31.98
CA LYS A 331 -19.46 -12.47 -32.98
C LYS A 331 -19.54 -11.89 -34.38
N ALA A 332 -20.54 -11.08 -34.69
CA ALA A 332 -20.63 -10.40 -35.99
C ALA A 332 -19.44 -9.46 -36.20
N TYR A 333 -19.11 -8.63 -35.22
CA TYR A 333 -17.98 -7.70 -35.28
C TYR A 333 -16.67 -8.40 -35.61
N PHE A 334 -16.28 -9.42 -34.83
CA PHE A 334 -15.02 -10.13 -35.06
C PHE A 334 -15.07 -11.06 -36.26
N ARG A 335 -16.25 -11.50 -36.71
CA ARG A 335 -16.41 -12.23 -37.98
C ARG A 335 -16.05 -11.34 -39.15
N ASP A 336 -16.54 -10.11 -39.16
CA ASP A 336 -16.27 -9.16 -40.25
C ASP A 336 -14.82 -8.66 -40.18
N MET A 337 -14.30 -8.38 -38.98
CA MET A 337 -12.88 -8.08 -38.76
C MET A 337 -11.95 -9.19 -39.27
N GLN A 338 -12.27 -10.44 -38.97
CA GLN A 338 -11.52 -11.59 -39.46
C GLN A 338 -11.49 -11.65 -41.00
N LYS A 339 -12.60 -11.31 -41.66
CA LYS A 339 -12.72 -11.38 -43.12
C LYS A 339 -11.90 -10.31 -43.82
N ILE A 340 -11.79 -9.11 -43.25
CA ILE A 340 -10.99 -8.00 -43.80
C ILE A 340 -9.50 -8.06 -43.42
N ASN A 341 -9.12 -8.96 -42.51
CA ASN A 341 -7.74 -9.08 -42.00
C ASN A 341 -6.70 -9.26 -43.12
N LYS A 342 -7.02 -10.00 -44.20
CA LYS A 342 -6.07 -10.19 -45.31
C LYS A 342 -5.81 -8.86 -46.04
N ASP A 343 -6.86 -8.11 -46.31
CA ASP A 343 -6.80 -6.83 -47.04
C ASP A 343 -6.07 -5.76 -46.22
N LEU A 344 -6.34 -5.71 -44.91
CA LEU A 344 -5.61 -4.86 -43.96
C LEU A 344 -4.11 -5.16 -43.95
N ASN A 345 -3.73 -6.44 -43.87
CA ASN A 345 -2.32 -6.83 -43.90
C ASN A 345 -1.66 -6.48 -45.24
N SER A 346 -2.35 -6.65 -46.38
CA SER A 346 -1.80 -6.25 -47.69
C SER A 346 -1.61 -4.74 -47.82
N ALA A 347 -2.46 -3.95 -47.15
CA ALA A 347 -2.35 -2.49 -47.11
C ALA A 347 -1.43 -1.98 -45.98
N LYS A 348 -0.76 -2.86 -45.23
CA LYS A 348 0.06 -2.52 -44.05
C LYS A 348 -0.72 -1.71 -42.99
N VAL A 349 -2.02 -1.96 -42.87
CA VAL A 349 -2.88 -1.34 -41.86
C VAL A 349 -3.02 -2.28 -40.68
N LYS A 350 -2.70 -1.79 -39.49
CA LYS A 350 -2.98 -2.45 -38.22
C LYS A 350 -4.21 -1.86 -37.57
N VAL A 351 -4.92 -2.74 -36.87
CA VAL A 351 -6.19 -2.41 -36.25
C VAL A 351 -6.04 -2.48 -34.74
N SER A 352 -6.54 -1.48 -34.03
CA SER A 352 -6.63 -1.43 -32.57
C SER A 352 -8.01 -0.95 -32.13
N PHE A 353 -8.30 -1.06 -30.83
CA PHE A 353 -9.51 -0.53 -30.22
C PHE A 353 -9.33 0.96 -29.92
N GLY A 354 -10.32 1.79 -30.23
CA GLY A 354 -10.28 3.24 -30.01
C GLY A 354 -11.00 3.74 -28.77
N GLY A 355 -11.56 2.83 -27.97
CA GLY A 355 -12.49 3.18 -26.89
C GLY A 355 -13.93 3.42 -27.37
N ASP A 356 -14.15 3.52 -28.67
CA ASP A 356 -15.47 3.54 -29.32
C ASP A 356 -15.79 2.22 -30.02
N SER A 357 -17.01 2.07 -30.55
CA SER A 357 -17.40 0.87 -31.32
C SER A 357 -16.59 0.72 -32.61
N GLU A 358 -16.08 1.83 -33.14
CA GLU A 358 -15.26 1.88 -34.34
C GLU A 358 -13.79 1.53 -34.01
N PRO A 359 -13.13 0.73 -34.86
CA PRO A 359 -11.71 0.45 -34.71
C PRO A 359 -10.84 1.66 -35.06
N LEU A 360 -9.63 1.69 -34.52
CA LEU A 360 -8.57 2.55 -35.04
C LEU A 360 -7.78 1.80 -36.11
N LEU A 361 -7.41 2.49 -37.19
CA LEU A 361 -6.53 2.03 -38.25
C LEU A 361 -5.22 2.81 -38.15
N ASN A 362 -4.11 2.11 -37.88
CA ASN A 362 -2.80 2.71 -37.59
C ASN A 362 -2.87 3.84 -36.53
N GLY A 363 -3.71 3.66 -35.52
CA GLY A 363 -3.91 4.65 -34.44
C GLY A 363 -4.89 5.78 -34.76
N GLN A 364 -5.47 5.84 -35.96
CA GLN A 364 -6.45 6.87 -36.37
C GLN A 364 -7.88 6.31 -36.43
N PRO A 365 -8.93 7.10 -36.09
CA PRO A 365 -10.31 6.64 -36.17
C PRO A 365 -10.70 6.16 -37.57
N SER A 366 -11.26 4.95 -37.69
CA SER A 366 -11.73 4.43 -38.98
C SER A 366 -12.95 5.18 -39.53
N LYS A 367 -13.76 5.78 -38.64
CA LYS A 367 -15.09 6.35 -38.96
C LYS A 367 -16.05 5.34 -39.60
N ALA A 368 -15.77 4.04 -39.44
CA ALA A 368 -16.50 2.97 -40.09
C ALA A 368 -16.39 1.66 -39.31
N MET A 369 -17.52 0.97 -39.19
CA MET A 369 -17.58 -0.34 -38.54
C MET A 369 -16.98 -1.45 -39.45
N PRO A 370 -16.56 -2.60 -38.90
CA PRO A 370 -15.89 -3.64 -39.70
C PRO A 370 -16.75 -4.21 -40.85
N ASN A 371 -18.07 -4.22 -40.68
CA ASN A 371 -19.02 -4.60 -41.73
C ASN A 371 -19.04 -3.58 -42.89
N GLU A 372 -18.91 -2.29 -42.61
CA GLU A 372 -18.86 -1.21 -43.60
C GLU A 372 -17.52 -1.22 -44.34
N ILE A 373 -16.40 -1.34 -43.61
CA ILE A 373 -15.07 -1.52 -44.22
C ILE A 373 -15.08 -2.73 -45.16
N ARG A 374 -15.70 -3.83 -44.72
CA ARG A 374 -15.86 -5.03 -45.55
C ARG A 374 -16.73 -4.78 -46.79
N ALA A 375 -17.80 -4.00 -46.68
CA ALA A 375 -18.64 -3.65 -47.82
C ALA A 375 -17.85 -2.80 -48.84
N ASN A 376 -17.09 -1.81 -48.37
CA ASN A 376 -16.25 -0.97 -49.20
C ASN A 376 -15.14 -1.77 -49.91
N LEU A 377 -14.52 -2.72 -49.22
CA LEU A 377 -13.52 -3.65 -49.81
C LEU A 377 -14.12 -4.62 -50.84
N LYS A 378 -15.44 -4.85 -50.84
CA LYS A 378 -16.10 -5.60 -51.93
C LYS A 378 -16.38 -4.72 -53.14
N ALA A 379 -16.58 -3.42 -52.92
CA ALA A 379 -16.89 -2.46 -53.97
C ALA A 379 -15.64 -1.85 -54.63
N GLY A 380 -14.46 -1.93 -53.99
CA GLY A 380 -13.21 -1.37 -54.48
C GLY A 380 -11.97 -2.09 -53.96
N SER A 381 -10.78 -1.66 -54.39
CA SER A 381 -9.51 -2.26 -53.99
C SER A 381 -9.07 -1.81 -52.60
N ALA A 382 -8.26 -2.62 -51.90
CA ALA A 382 -7.71 -2.26 -50.59
C ALA A 382 -6.86 -0.98 -50.63
N ALA A 383 -6.13 -0.74 -51.72
CA ALA A 383 -5.34 0.47 -51.90
C ALA A 383 -6.22 1.73 -51.89
N THR A 384 -7.40 1.65 -52.54
CA THR A 384 -8.37 2.76 -52.60
C THR A 384 -9.09 2.97 -51.27
N VAL A 385 -9.48 1.89 -50.58
CA VAL A 385 -10.20 1.99 -49.30
C VAL A 385 -9.31 2.54 -48.18
N PHE A 386 -7.99 2.34 -48.25
CA PHE A 386 -7.05 2.75 -47.21
C PHE A 386 -6.11 3.90 -47.63
N GLU A 387 -6.38 4.59 -48.74
CA GLU A 387 -5.53 5.65 -49.31
C GLU A 387 -5.28 6.83 -48.35
N GLY A 388 -6.21 7.09 -47.42
CA GLY A 388 -6.10 8.13 -46.40
C GLY A 388 -5.61 7.67 -45.02
N VAL A 389 -5.23 6.40 -44.85
CA VAL A 389 -4.73 5.88 -43.57
C VAL A 389 -3.25 6.22 -43.41
N ALA A 390 -2.91 6.91 -42.33
CA ALA A 390 -1.52 7.25 -42.03
C ALA A 390 -0.62 6.00 -42.00
N PRO A 391 0.65 6.10 -42.43
CA PRO A 391 1.57 4.97 -42.38
C PRO A 391 1.74 4.46 -40.95
N HIS A 392 1.86 3.14 -40.80
CA HIS A 392 2.06 2.52 -39.50
C HIS A 392 3.41 2.96 -38.90
N ASP A 393 3.36 3.56 -37.71
CA ASP A 393 4.55 3.92 -36.94
C ASP A 393 5.03 2.73 -36.07
N PRO A 394 6.22 2.16 -36.35
CA PRO A 394 6.79 1.08 -35.55
C PRO A 394 7.48 1.56 -34.25
N GLN A 395 7.65 2.88 -34.04
CA GLN A 395 8.34 3.45 -32.88
C GLN A 395 7.40 3.93 -31.76
N LEU A 396 6.10 4.08 -32.05
CA LEU A 396 5.02 4.10 -31.05
C LEU A 396 4.80 2.72 -30.43
#